data_AF-A0A8C6QU60-F1
#
_entry.id   AF-A0A8C6QU60-F1
#
_cell.length_a   1.000
_cell.length_b   1.000
_cell.length_c   1.000
_cell.angle_alpha   90.00
_cell.angle_beta   90.00
_cell.angle_gamma   90.00
#
_symmetry.space_group_name_H-M   'P 1'
#
loop_
_entity.id
_entity.type
_entity.pdbx_description
1 polymer ?
#
loop_
_entity_poly.entity_id
_entity_poly.type
_entity_poly.pdbx_seq_one_letter_code
_entity_poly.pdbx_strand_id
1 'polypeptide(L)'
;MEQKRSMFLLQYALEMKRSEIQRLEMLAIREEARLQRAEKFLEKDASLFDEFLRENDRSSVQAMRLAEKETKAKMEKIVEIRHLTAQIMNIKSEISKIEDTLQHYKIYKDFLYKLSPKEWLEEQEKKSLALRKVKESVETAKDSSTPTLLGDRGSGTKSKTALLWKEVQNLKKPSKLMQGRLGQVLSSTLSLPQVGYQSQPSLHSEMDTRLSNSPVLPQDNTDSDGEEQALYFTEPQQLLDEFMKLEEQNLSLIQNTQEMEETLDDLNTTLKNTQIRMDREINQMNQWITTMLLSIEKEEELSAELQLKARVFHFGEYKGDQQDKLLESLNHKVLDVYRNCVGKQQEANLGTVQMLTVVEHLLDELLENLEHVPPARIEQAEKAKERERRIRIREEKVREQKQLQEERLQRARARAQAEIKKKRGRRLVCRSQPPIIRVKDESDHTLMDKDREEMLFFFT
;
A
#
# COMPACT_ATOMS: atom_id res chain seq x y z
N MET A 1 39.43 5.67 82.79
CA MET A 1 39.85 5.23 81.43
C MET A 1 38.66 5.27 80.48
N GLU A 2 37.44 4.98 80.95
CA GLU A 2 36.22 5.01 80.14
C GLU A 2 36.01 6.34 79.40
N GLN A 3 36.15 7.50 80.04
CA GLN A 3 35.95 8.81 79.37
C GLN A 3 36.80 9.00 78.09
N LYS A 4 38.03 8.46 78.05
CA LYS A 4 38.85 8.51 76.83
C LYS A 4 38.32 7.53 75.77
N ARG A 5 37.86 6.35 76.18
CA ARG A 5 37.24 5.35 75.30
C ARG A 5 35.90 5.84 74.73
N SER A 6 35.05 6.49 75.52
CA SER A 6 33.79 7.06 75.02
C SER A 6 34.03 8.25 74.09
N MET A 7 35.03 9.10 74.36
CA MET A 7 35.47 10.13 73.41
C MET A 7 35.90 9.52 72.07
N PHE A 8 36.76 8.49 72.08
CA PHE A 8 37.19 7.81 70.84
C PHE A 8 36.02 7.16 70.08
N LEU A 9 35.07 6.53 70.79
CA LEU A 9 33.87 5.95 70.18
C LEU A 9 32.98 7.01 69.53
N LEU A 10 32.77 8.15 70.20
CA LEU A 10 31.99 9.26 69.65
C LEU A 10 32.70 9.92 68.45
N GLN A 11 34.01 10.07 68.52
CA GLN A 11 34.83 10.60 67.42
C GLN A 11 34.80 9.67 66.20
N TYR A 12 34.94 8.36 66.41
CA TYR A 12 34.80 7.36 65.35
C TYR A 12 33.39 7.34 64.76
N ALA A 13 32.34 7.41 65.58
CA ALA A 13 30.96 7.48 65.11
C ALA A 13 30.69 8.74 64.27
N LEU A 14 31.21 9.90 64.69
CA LEU A 14 31.15 11.14 63.92
C LEU A 14 31.92 11.03 62.59
N GLU A 15 33.08 10.41 62.59
CA GLU A 15 33.89 10.20 61.38
C GLU A 15 33.22 9.25 60.39
N MET A 16 32.66 8.13 60.87
CA MET A 16 31.84 7.21 60.08
C MET A 16 30.58 7.88 59.51
N LYS A 17 29.90 8.73 60.28
CA LYS A 17 28.75 9.49 59.77
C LYS A 17 29.16 10.55 58.74
N ARG A 18 30.32 11.21 58.92
CA ARG A 18 30.87 12.16 57.94
C ARG A 18 31.26 11.48 56.63
N SER A 19 31.93 10.33 56.68
CA SER A 19 32.28 9.57 55.47
C SER A 19 31.04 9.04 54.74
N GLU A 20 30.01 8.64 55.48
CA GLU A 20 28.72 8.24 54.89
C GLU A 20 27.95 9.41 54.27
N ILE A 21 27.96 10.60 54.90
CA ILE A 21 27.41 11.83 54.30
C ILE A 21 28.15 12.15 53.00
N GLN A 22 29.48 12.15 52.98
CA GLN A 22 30.28 12.38 51.77
C GLN A 22 29.98 11.34 50.67
N ARG A 23 29.77 10.07 51.05
CA ARG A 23 29.36 9.01 50.10
C ARG A 23 28.01 9.29 49.46
N LEU A 24 27.05 9.78 50.25
CA LEU A 24 25.71 10.16 49.78
C LEU A 24 25.73 11.43 48.92
N GLU A 25 26.51 12.45 49.30
CA GLU A 25 26.74 13.67 48.51
C GLU A 25 27.32 13.33 47.12
N MET A 26 28.36 12.49 47.07
CA MET A 26 28.96 12.02 45.82
C MET A 26 28.00 11.20 44.94
N LEU A 27 27.06 10.47 45.56
CA LEU A 27 26.01 9.74 44.84
C LEU A 27 24.96 10.71 44.30
N ALA A 28 24.51 11.69 45.10
CA ALA A 28 23.56 12.71 44.71
C ALA A 28 24.08 13.54 43.53
N ILE A 29 25.34 14.02 43.57
CA ILE A 29 25.98 14.76 42.47
C ILE A 29 26.03 13.91 41.18
N ARG A 30 26.31 12.60 41.30
CA ARG A 30 26.34 11.70 40.14
C ARG A 30 24.96 11.50 39.51
N GLU A 31 23.93 11.35 40.33
CA GLU A 31 22.54 11.22 39.89
C GLU A 31 21.99 12.53 39.33
N GLU A 32 22.26 13.67 39.97
CA GLU A 32 21.90 14.99 39.44
C GLU A 32 22.57 15.23 38.07
N ALA A 33 23.87 14.96 37.94
CA ALA A 33 24.56 15.04 36.67
C ALA A 33 24.04 14.03 35.63
N ARG A 34 23.36 12.95 36.03
CA ARG A 34 22.67 12.00 35.13
C ARG A 34 21.32 12.56 34.68
N LEU A 35 20.55 13.13 35.60
CA LEU A 35 19.26 13.79 35.34
C LEU A 35 19.43 15.02 34.44
N GLN A 36 20.36 15.93 34.73
CA GLN A 36 20.65 17.11 33.90
C GLN A 36 21.06 16.74 32.45
N ARG A 37 21.66 15.56 32.24
CA ARG A 37 21.93 15.04 30.89
C ARG A 37 20.64 14.55 30.22
N ALA A 38 19.81 13.79 30.92
CA ALA A 38 18.52 13.31 30.41
C ALA A 38 17.57 14.47 30.06
N GLU A 39 17.49 15.49 30.92
CA GLU A 39 16.72 16.72 30.70
C GLU A 39 17.15 17.43 29.41
N LYS A 40 18.47 17.63 29.20
CA LYS A 40 19.01 18.22 27.97
C LYS A 40 18.83 17.37 26.72
N PHE A 41 18.59 16.07 26.84
CA PHE A 41 18.18 15.24 25.70
C PHE A 41 16.70 15.43 25.41
N LEU A 42 15.85 15.40 26.44
CA LEU A 42 14.41 15.61 26.29
C LEU A 42 14.07 17.00 25.75
N GLU A 43 14.80 18.04 26.17
CA GLU A 43 14.67 19.41 25.65
C GLU A 43 15.00 19.49 24.15
N LYS A 44 16.04 18.78 23.71
CA LYS A 44 16.39 18.67 22.28
C LYS A 44 15.31 17.94 21.51
N ASP A 45 14.90 16.77 21.98
CA ASP A 45 13.86 15.95 21.33
C ASP A 45 12.53 16.72 21.24
N ALA A 46 12.18 17.53 22.25
CA ALA A 46 11.03 18.44 22.22
C ALA A 46 11.20 19.55 21.16
N SER A 47 12.35 20.23 21.10
CA SER A 47 12.60 21.27 20.08
C SER A 47 12.59 20.72 18.65
N LEU A 48 13.09 19.48 18.46
CA LEU A 48 13.01 18.74 17.22
C LEU A 48 11.56 18.40 16.86
N PHE A 49 10.76 17.92 17.81
CA PHE A 49 9.34 17.64 17.59
C PHE A 49 8.55 18.91 17.20
N ASP A 50 8.84 20.05 17.80
CA ASP A 50 8.25 21.34 17.43
C ASP A 50 8.68 21.80 16.02
N GLU A 51 9.89 21.46 15.56
CA GLU A 51 10.30 21.67 14.15
C GLU A 51 9.57 20.72 13.19
N PHE A 52 9.38 19.45 13.58
CA PHE A 52 8.62 18.47 12.80
C PHE A 52 7.16 18.90 12.59
N LEU A 53 6.48 19.33 13.67
CA LEU A 53 5.10 19.82 13.59
C LEU A 53 5.01 21.03 12.66
N ARG A 54 5.90 22.02 12.82
CA ARG A 54 5.92 23.22 11.97
C ARG A 54 6.15 22.91 10.49
N GLU A 55 7.03 21.97 10.16
CA GLU A 55 7.25 21.58 8.76
C GLU A 55 6.12 20.70 8.21
N ASN A 56 5.48 19.87 9.05
CA ASN A 56 4.29 19.11 8.68
C ASN A 56 3.11 20.04 8.35
N ASP A 57 2.79 20.98 9.25
CA ASP A 57 1.77 22.00 9.04
C ASP A 57 2.05 22.82 7.78
N ARG A 58 3.30 23.24 7.59
CA ARG A 58 3.73 24.00 6.42
C ARG A 58 3.58 23.21 5.12
N SER A 59 3.86 21.90 5.13
CA SER A 59 3.70 21.00 3.99
C SER A 59 2.21 20.77 3.69
N SER A 60 1.41 20.49 4.72
CA SER A 60 -0.05 20.33 4.64
C SER A 60 -0.74 21.56 4.05
N VAL A 61 -0.41 22.76 4.55
CA VAL A 61 -0.92 24.04 4.02
C VAL A 61 -0.46 24.30 2.57
N GLN A 62 0.74 23.87 2.17
CA GLN A 62 1.18 23.95 0.77
C GLN A 62 0.37 23.00 -0.13
N ALA A 63 0.18 21.75 0.28
CA ALA A 63 -0.62 20.77 -0.46
C ALA A 63 -2.08 21.25 -0.63
N MET A 64 -2.68 21.77 0.45
CA MET A 64 -4.02 22.37 0.42
C MET A 64 -4.12 23.52 -0.59
N ARG A 65 -3.18 24.48 -0.57
CA ARG A 65 -3.15 25.60 -1.52
C ARG A 65 -2.95 25.17 -2.98
N LEU A 66 -2.23 24.07 -3.23
CA LEU A 66 -2.09 23.51 -4.57
C LEU A 66 -3.42 22.87 -5.02
N ALA A 67 -4.07 22.08 -4.17
CA ALA A 67 -5.38 21.52 -4.44
C ALA A 67 -6.46 22.59 -4.68
N GLU A 68 -6.46 23.69 -3.92
CA GLU A 68 -7.34 24.86 -4.15
C GLU A 68 -7.11 25.53 -5.52
N LYS A 69 -5.85 25.66 -5.96
CA LYS A 69 -5.53 26.21 -7.29
C LYS A 69 -6.01 25.29 -8.41
N GLU A 70 -5.73 24.00 -8.32
CA GLU A 70 -6.15 23.01 -9.32
C GLU A 70 -7.68 22.87 -9.38
N THR A 71 -8.37 22.86 -8.23
CA THR A 71 -9.85 22.83 -8.20
C THR A 71 -10.47 24.11 -8.75
N LYS A 72 -9.86 25.28 -8.52
CA LYS A 72 -10.28 26.54 -9.15
C LYS A 72 -10.11 26.49 -10.67
N ALA A 73 -8.94 26.09 -11.17
CA ALA A 73 -8.67 25.95 -12.60
C ALA A 73 -9.64 24.94 -13.28
N LYS A 74 -9.91 23.82 -12.60
CA LYS A 74 -10.93 22.85 -13.03
C LYS A 74 -12.33 23.47 -13.11
N MET A 75 -12.74 24.26 -12.11
CA MET A 75 -14.05 24.93 -12.12
C MET A 75 -14.16 25.94 -13.26
N GLU A 76 -13.13 26.75 -13.50
CA GLU A 76 -13.07 27.67 -14.64
C GLU A 76 -13.24 26.93 -15.98
N LYS A 77 -12.56 25.78 -16.16
CA LYS A 77 -12.72 24.94 -17.35
C LYS A 77 -14.10 24.28 -17.46
N ILE A 78 -14.73 23.90 -16.35
CA ILE A 78 -16.12 23.40 -16.36
C ILE A 78 -17.09 24.49 -16.81
N VAL A 79 -16.89 25.75 -16.40
CA VAL A 79 -17.72 26.89 -16.85
C VAL A 79 -17.51 27.15 -18.35
N GLU A 80 -16.27 27.11 -18.84
CA GLU A 80 -15.96 27.25 -20.27
C GLU A 80 -16.60 26.14 -21.11
N ILE A 81 -16.49 24.87 -20.67
CA ILE A 81 -17.15 23.73 -21.32
C ILE A 81 -18.67 23.91 -21.36
N ARG A 82 -19.29 24.32 -20.24
CA ARG A 82 -20.75 24.59 -20.19
C ARG A 82 -21.16 25.70 -21.15
N HIS A 83 -20.38 26.78 -21.23
CA HIS A 83 -20.63 27.89 -22.15
C HIS A 83 -20.56 27.45 -23.62
N LEU A 84 -19.49 26.74 -24.01
CA LEU A 84 -19.34 26.20 -25.36
C LEU A 84 -20.44 25.17 -25.69
N THR A 85 -20.83 24.33 -24.73
CA THR A 85 -21.95 23.37 -24.91
C THR A 85 -23.27 24.09 -25.19
N ALA A 86 -23.54 25.19 -24.48
CA ALA A 86 -24.72 26.02 -24.73
C ALA A 86 -24.69 26.69 -26.12
N GLN A 87 -23.53 27.21 -26.55
CA GLN A 87 -23.37 27.75 -27.92
C GLN A 87 -23.63 26.67 -28.99
N ILE A 88 -23.07 25.48 -28.82
CA ILE A 88 -23.28 24.34 -29.73
C ILE A 88 -24.77 23.97 -29.80
N MET A 89 -25.47 23.97 -28.67
CA MET A 89 -26.91 23.68 -28.63
C MET A 89 -27.72 24.76 -29.36
N ASN A 90 -27.37 26.04 -29.17
CA ASN A 90 -28.04 27.14 -29.88
C ASN A 90 -27.83 27.04 -31.40
N ILE A 91 -26.59 26.88 -31.86
CA ILE A 91 -26.24 26.74 -33.27
C ILE A 91 -26.94 25.53 -33.90
N LYS A 92 -26.99 24.38 -33.21
CA LYS A 92 -27.76 23.22 -33.67
C LYS A 92 -29.25 23.54 -33.84
N SER A 93 -29.85 24.28 -32.89
CA SER A 93 -31.26 24.70 -33.00
C SER A 93 -31.52 25.66 -34.17
N GLU A 94 -30.54 26.52 -34.50
CA GLU A 94 -30.61 27.42 -35.67
C GLU A 94 -30.47 26.65 -36.98
N ILE A 95 -29.54 25.68 -37.04
CA ILE A 95 -29.40 24.76 -38.18
C ILE A 95 -30.72 24.04 -38.44
N SER A 96 -31.34 23.40 -37.42
CA SER A 96 -32.61 22.69 -37.60
C SER A 96 -33.74 23.60 -38.09
N LYS A 97 -33.87 24.83 -37.55
CA LYS A 97 -34.84 25.81 -38.06
C LYS A 97 -34.59 26.15 -39.55
N ILE A 98 -33.34 26.32 -39.94
CA ILE A 98 -32.97 26.61 -41.33
C ILE A 98 -33.26 25.38 -42.22
N GLU A 99 -32.95 24.17 -41.78
CA GLU A 99 -33.26 22.92 -42.46
C GLU A 99 -34.76 22.74 -42.67
N ASP A 100 -35.59 23.02 -41.66
CA ASP A 100 -37.05 22.99 -41.76
C ASP A 100 -37.55 24.00 -42.82
N THR A 101 -37.08 25.25 -42.79
CA THR A 101 -37.46 26.24 -43.83
C THR A 101 -37.00 25.81 -45.22
N LEU A 102 -35.82 25.20 -45.34
CA LEU A 102 -35.30 24.67 -46.59
C LEU A 102 -36.15 23.51 -47.13
N GLN A 103 -36.70 22.66 -46.25
CA GLN A 103 -37.65 21.62 -46.66
C GLN A 103 -38.94 22.23 -47.24
N HIS A 104 -39.50 23.26 -46.60
CA HIS A 104 -40.67 23.97 -47.13
C HIS A 104 -40.37 24.58 -48.52
N TYR A 105 -39.22 25.24 -48.70
CA TYR A 105 -38.82 25.77 -50.00
C TYR A 105 -38.58 24.68 -51.07
N LYS A 106 -38.08 23.49 -50.69
CA LYS A 106 -37.99 22.34 -51.60
C LYS A 106 -39.37 21.88 -52.06
N ILE A 107 -40.33 21.74 -51.14
CA ILE A 107 -41.71 21.36 -51.47
C ILE A 107 -42.35 22.39 -52.42
N TYR A 108 -42.17 23.70 -52.16
CA TYR A 108 -42.67 24.74 -53.06
C TYR A 108 -41.99 24.71 -54.44
N LYS A 109 -40.68 24.48 -54.50
CA LYS A 109 -39.94 24.29 -55.75
C LYS A 109 -40.46 23.10 -56.56
N ASP A 110 -40.67 21.96 -55.91
CA ASP A 110 -41.16 20.74 -56.57
C ASP A 110 -42.61 20.88 -57.04
N PHE A 111 -43.45 21.60 -56.26
CA PHE A 111 -44.80 21.98 -56.67
C PHE A 111 -44.80 22.92 -57.90
N LEU A 112 -43.94 23.95 -57.89
CA LEU A 112 -43.79 24.86 -59.03
C LEU A 112 -43.32 24.12 -60.29
N TYR A 113 -42.36 23.19 -60.17
CA TYR A 113 -41.95 22.37 -61.31
C TYR A 113 -43.05 21.46 -61.86
N LYS A 114 -43.99 20.98 -61.03
CA LYS A 114 -45.17 20.23 -61.53
C LYS A 114 -46.16 21.11 -62.29
N LEU A 115 -46.17 22.42 -62.03
CA LEU A 115 -47.00 23.40 -62.75
C LEU A 115 -46.30 24.01 -63.97
N SER A 116 -44.98 23.97 -64.05
CA SER A 116 -44.21 24.51 -65.17
C SER A 116 -44.46 23.74 -66.48
N PRO A 117 -44.65 24.43 -67.63
CA PRO A 117 -44.71 23.79 -68.94
C PRO A 117 -43.44 22.97 -69.24
N LYS A 118 -43.61 21.79 -69.85
CA LYS A 118 -42.51 20.84 -70.15
C LYS A 118 -41.40 21.46 -71.00
N GLU A 119 -41.77 22.27 -71.99
CA GLU A 119 -40.84 22.99 -72.87
C GLU A 119 -39.90 23.93 -72.08
N TRP A 120 -40.43 24.62 -71.07
CA TRP A 120 -39.66 25.50 -70.20
C TRP A 120 -38.76 24.73 -69.23
N LEU A 121 -39.22 23.58 -68.72
CA LEU A 121 -38.44 22.68 -67.89
C LEU A 121 -37.21 22.14 -68.64
N GLU A 122 -37.40 21.60 -69.85
CA GLU A 122 -36.30 21.07 -70.67
C GLU A 122 -35.28 22.17 -71.03
N GLU A 123 -35.73 23.39 -71.30
CA GLU A 123 -34.83 24.50 -71.60
C GLU A 123 -34.07 25.01 -70.36
N GLN A 124 -34.70 25.00 -69.18
CA GLN A 124 -34.02 25.25 -67.91
C GLN A 124 -33.04 24.13 -67.54
N GLU A 125 -33.37 22.87 -67.80
CA GLU A 125 -32.48 21.75 -67.53
C GLU A 125 -31.25 21.80 -68.46
N LYS A 126 -31.43 22.12 -69.75
CA LYS A 126 -30.35 22.43 -70.69
C LYS A 126 -29.48 23.61 -70.23
N LYS A 127 -30.08 24.70 -69.74
CA LYS A 127 -29.35 25.87 -69.18
C LYS A 127 -28.59 25.52 -67.89
N SER A 128 -29.18 24.73 -67.01
CA SER A 128 -28.57 24.22 -65.76
C SER A 128 -27.39 23.28 -66.05
N LEU A 129 -27.54 22.36 -67.00
CA LEU A 129 -26.47 21.47 -67.47
C LEU A 129 -25.34 22.24 -68.17
N ALA A 130 -25.66 23.29 -68.94
CA ALA A 130 -24.65 24.18 -69.52
C ALA A 130 -23.88 24.94 -68.42
N LEU A 131 -24.58 25.49 -67.41
CA LEU A 131 -23.95 26.17 -66.27
C LEU A 131 -23.11 25.22 -65.40
N ARG A 132 -23.53 23.96 -65.21
CA ARG A 132 -22.69 22.94 -64.55
C ARG A 132 -21.44 22.63 -65.36
N LYS A 133 -21.55 22.39 -66.67
CA LYS A 133 -20.40 22.17 -67.56
C LYS A 133 -19.44 23.36 -67.58
N VAL A 134 -19.96 24.59 -67.53
CA VAL A 134 -19.14 25.82 -67.42
C VAL A 134 -18.50 25.94 -66.04
N LYS A 135 -19.17 25.52 -64.96
CA LYS A 135 -18.57 25.55 -63.62
C LYS A 135 -17.47 24.49 -63.45
N GLU A 136 -17.70 23.28 -63.95
CA GLU A 136 -16.70 22.20 -63.98
C GLU A 136 -15.50 22.55 -64.89
N SER A 137 -15.73 23.21 -66.03
CA SER A 137 -14.62 23.70 -66.88
C SER A 137 -13.84 24.88 -66.26
N VAL A 138 -14.49 25.71 -65.45
CA VAL A 138 -13.83 26.80 -64.70
C VAL A 138 -13.08 26.31 -63.48
N GLU A 139 -13.55 25.27 -62.77
CA GLU A 139 -12.80 24.63 -61.69
C GLU A 139 -11.59 23.85 -62.23
N THR A 140 -11.76 23.06 -63.30
CA THR A 140 -10.62 22.38 -63.96
C THR A 140 -9.61 23.32 -64.62
N ALA A 141 -10.02 24.52 -65.05
CA ALA A 141 -9.08 25.55 -65.52
C ALA A 141 -8.31 26.25 -64.39
N LYS A 142 -8.88 26.38 -63.19
CA LYS A 142 -8.25 27.07 -62.06
C LYS A 142 -7.07 26.32 -61.44
N ASP A 143 -7.03 25.00 -61.58
CA ASP A 143 -5.90 24.18 -61.09
C ASP A 143 -4.67 24.18 -62.02
N SER A 144 -4.73 24.89 -63.16
CA SER A 144 -3.67 24.86 -64.20
C SER A 144 -2.88 26.17 -64.37
N SER A 145 -3.12 27.21 -63.57
CA SER A 145 -2.43 28.51 -63.71
C SER A 145 -2.03 29.18 -62.40
N THR A 146 -0.80 28.93 -61.96
CA THR A 146 -0.05 29.83 -61.05
C THR A 146 0.56 31.01 -61.81
N PRO A 147 0.47 32.24 -61.30
CA PRO A 147 1.42 33.31 -61.62
C PRO A 147 2.28 33.71 -60.41
N THR A 148 3.56 33.93 -60.67
CA THR A 148 4.62 34.18 -59.68
C THR A 148 5.11 35.62 -59.76
N LEU A 149 5.00 36.38 -58.65
CA LEU A 149 5.82 37.55 -58.21
C LEU A 149 5.95 38.77 -59.17
N LEU A 150 6.07 40.03 -58.72
CA LEU A 150 7.07 40.60 -57.80
C LEU A 150 6.64 42.04 -57.41
N GLY A 151 6.44 42.38 -56.13
CA GLY A 151 7.39 43.16 -55.30
C GLY A 151 6.76 44.52 -54.89
N ASP A 152 7.16 45.25 -53.84
CA ASP A 152 8.08 45.02 -52.71
C ASP A 152 7.80 46.07 -51.61
N ARG A 153 7.83 45.70 -50.31
CA ARG A 153 8.39 46.47 -49.16
C ARG A 153 8.06 45.88 -47.77
N GLY A 154 9.11 45.47 -47.04
CA GLY A 154 9.18 45.38 -45.56
C GLY A 154 8.42 44.22 -44.88
N SER A 155 9.05 43.08 -44.53
CA SER A 155 9.94 42.85 -43.36
C SER A 155 9.26 43.20 -42.02
N GLY A 156 9.14 42.34 -40.99
CA GLY A 156 9.67 40.99 -40.67
C GLY A 156 9.44 40.81 -39.13
N THR A 157 9.31 39.64 -38.49
CA THR A 157 10.22 38.49 -38.51
C THR A 157 9.68 37.32 -37.63
N LYS A 158 9.47 36.12 -38.20
CA LYS A 158 9.50 34.74 -37.60
C LYS A 158 8.53 34.38 -36.43
N SER A 159 8.12 33.13 -36.20
CA SER A 159 7.79 31.92 -37.01
C SER A 159 7.33 30.83 -36.00
N LYS A 160 6.20 30.12 -36.15
CA LYS A 160 6.02 28.85 -36.92
C LYS A 160 6.96 27.72 -36.44
N THR A 161 6.51 26.48 -36.25
CA THR A 161 5.71 25.68 -37.20
C THR A 161 4.79 24.62 -36.54
N ALA A 162 3.70 24.30 -37.23
CA ALA A 162 3.01 23.02 -37.12
C ALA A 162 2.79 22.45 -38.54
N LEU A 163 2.65 21.12 -38.64
CA LEU A 163 2.29 20.35 -39.84
C LEU A 163 3.33 20.29 -40.98
N LEU A 164 4.26 19.36 -40.82
CA LEU A 164 4.88 18.62 -41.93
C LEU A 164 4.82 17.14 -41.55
N TRP A 165 4.06 16.30 -42.25
CA TRP A 165 4.25 14.84 -42.29
C TRP A 165 3.57 14.22 -43.51
N LYS A 166 4.40 13.70 -44.42
CA LYS A 166 4.13 12.44 -45.12
C LYS A 166 5.48 11.80 -45.49
N GLU A 167 5.74 10.64 -44.86
CA GLU A 167 6.39 9.43 -45.42
C GLU A 167 7.80 9.58 -46.06
N VAL A 168 8.84 8.82 -45.70
CA VAL A 168 8.98 7.34 -45.84
C VAL A 168 10.09 6.80 -44.88
N GLN A 169 9.97 5.51 -44.51
CA GLN A 169 10.93 4.55 -43.90
C GLN A 169 12.44 4.93 -43.82
N ASN A 170 13.27 4.52 -42.83
CA ASN A 170 13.45 3.13 -42.35
C ASN A 170 14.43 3.00 -41.13
N LEU A 171 14.32 1.88 -40.38
CA LEU A 171 15.37 1.11 -39.66
C LEU A 171 16.31 1.73 -38.57
N LYS A 172 16.07 1.38 -37.27
CA LYS A 172 16.90 0.44 -36.43
C LYS A 172 16.57 0.52 -34.91
N LYS A 173 16.50 -0.64 -34.22
CA LYS A 173 16.34 -0.81 -32.75
C LYS A 173 17.72 -0.86 -32.04
N PRO A 174 17.84 -0.53 -30.74
CA PRO A 174 17.62 -1.49 -29.61
C PRO A 174 16.97 -0.88 -28.34
N SER A 175 16.69 -1.56 -27.22
CA SER A 175 16.15 -2.93 -26.96
C SER A 175 15.84 -3.15 -25.46
N LYS A 176 14.82 -3.97 -25.12
CA LYS A 176 14.47 -4.55 -23.78
C LYS A 176 13.80 -3.55 -22.78
N LEU A 177 12.90 -3.95 -21.87
CA LEU A 177 12.50 -5.29 -21.40
C LEU A 177 10.97 -5.41 -21.11
N MET A 178 10.47 -6.64 -21.32
CA MET A 178 9.21 -7.36 -20.97
C MET A 178 8.12 -6.76 -20.01
N GLN A 179 6.90 -7.30 -19.89
CA GLN A 179 5.89 -7.91 -20.80
C GLN A 179 4.75 -8.54 -19.95
N GLY A 180 3.48 -8.22 -20.21
CA GLY A 180 2.31 -8.86 -19.58
C GLY A 180 1.02 -8.46 -20.31
N ARG A 181 0.30 -9.43 -20.89
CA ARG A 181 -0.85 -9.17 -21.78
C ARG A 181 -2.16 -9.02 -21.00
N LEU A 182 -2.98 -8.05 -21.39
CA LEU A 182 -4.45 -8.20 -21.40
C LEU A 182 -5.01 -7.58 -22.70
N GLY A 183 -6.19 -8.03 -23.12
CA GLY A 183 -6.66 -7.85 -24.50
C GLY A 183 -7.37 -6.53 -24.80
N GLN A 184 -7.38 -6.17 -26.09
CA GLN A 184 -8.38 -5.29 -26.68
C GLN A 184 -8.98 -5.98 -27.90
N VAL A 185 -10.28 -6.20 -27.87
CA VAL A 185 -11.08 -6.67 -29.01
C VAL A 185 -11.38 -5.45 -29.88
N LEU A 186 -11.03 -5.53 -31.16
CA LEU A 186 -11.45 -4.56 -32.17
C LEU A 186 -12.79 -4.99 -32.77
N SER A 187 -13.75 -4.08 -32.85
CA SER A 187 -14.99 -4.30 -33.57
C SER A 187 -14.75 -4.30 -35.09
N SER A 188 -15.03 -5.45 -35.68
CA SER A 188 -15.57 -5.70 -37.03
C SER A 188 -15.78 -4.50 -37.96
N THR A 189 -14.91 -4.38 -38.97
CA THR A 189 -15.30 -3.91 -40.32
C THR A 189 -14.57 -4.75 -41.37
N LEU A 190 -15.22 -5.80 -41.88
CA LEU A 190 -14.78 -6.53 -43.07
C LEU A 190 -15.93 -6.72 -44.05
N SER A 191 -15.81 -6.02 -45.17
CA SER A 191 -16.09 -6.48 -46.54
C SER A 191 -16.94 -7.74 -46.71
N LEU A 192 -18.17 -7.54 -47.21
CA LEU A 192 -19.02 -8.58 -47.78
C LEU A 192 -18.53 -8.95 -49.20
N PRO A 193 -18.47 -10.24 -49.60
CA PRO A 193 -18.19 -10.63 -50.99
C PRO A 193 -19.35 -10.27 -51.91
N GLN A 194 -19.02 -9.71 -53.07
CA GLN A 194 -19.95 -9.27 -54.10
C GLN A 194 -20.29 -10.43 -55.06
N VAL A 195 -21.49 -11.00 -54.96
CA VAL A 195 -22.07 -11.86 -56.01
C VAL A 195 -23.08 -11.01 -56.80
N GLY A 196 -22.88 -10.91 -58.10
CA GLY A 196 -23.61 -9.97 -58.95
C GLY A 196 -24.96 -10.50 -59.43
N TYR A 197 -26.02 -9.73 -59.21
CA TYR A 197 -27.25 -9.79 -59.99
C TYR A 197 -27.33 -8.56 -60.88
N GLN A 198 -27.40 -8.76 -62.19
CA GLN A 198 -27.68 -7.67 -63.15
C GLN A 198 -29.17 -7.36 -63.13
N SER A 199 -29.52 -6.08 -63.07
CA SER A 199 -30.89 -5.60 -63.25
C SER A 199 -31.07 -4.93 -64.61
N GLN A 200 -32.10 -5.37 -65.34
CA GLN A 200 -32.70 -4.78 -66.54
C GLN A 200 -34.21 -5.09 -66.49
N PRO A 201 -35.08 -4.32 -67.19
CA PRO A 201 -35.85 -3.28 -66.50
C PRO A 201 -37.34 -3.62 -66.27
N SER A 202 -37.97 -2.85 -65.39
CA SER A 202 -39.40 -2.89 -65.13
C SER A 202 -40.23 -2.37 -66.32
N LEU A 203 -41.15 -3.20 -66.83
CA LEU A 203 -42.31 -2.72 -67.60
C LEU A 203 -43.50 -2.55 -66.66
N HIS A 204 -44.11 -1.37 -66.69
CA HIS A 204 -45.41 -1.12 -66.05
C HIS A 204 -46.50 -1.92 -66.77
N SER A 205 -47.43 -2.49 -65.99
CA SER A 205 -48.74 -2.90 -66.48
C SER A 205 -49.80 -2.49 -65.46
N GLU A 206 -50.38 -1.31 -65.66
CA GLU A 206 -51.61 -0.91 -64.97
C GLU A 206 -52.77 -1.64 -65.66
N MET A 207 -53.45 -2.53 -64.95
CA MET A 207 -54.71 -3.11 -65.44
C MET A 207 -55.86 -2.14 -65.20
N ASP A 208 -56.23 -1.40 -66.24
CA ASP A 208 -57.39 -0.52 -66.22
C ASP A 208 -58.67 -1.31 -66.52
N THR A 209 -59.70 -1.12 -65.70
CA THR A 209 -60.93 -1.92 -65.74
C THR A 209 -61.99 -1.22 -66.58
N ARG A 210 -62.30 -1.72 -67.79
CA ARG A 210 -63.48 -1.28 -68.55
C ARG A 210 -64.29 -2.42 -69.16
N LEU A 211 -65.44 -2.63 -68.53
CA LEU A 211 -66.62 -3.28 -69.11
C LEU A 211 -67.02 -2.61 -70.42
N SER A 212 -67.33 -3.41 -71.44
CA SER A 212 -68.33 -3.04 -72.46
C SER A 212 -68.85 -4.28 -73.17
N ASN A 213 -70.18 -4.47 -73.12
CA ASN A 213 -70.86 -5.58 -73.77
C ASN A 213 -71.10 -5.28 -75.26
N SER A 214 -70.99 -6.29 -76.14
CA SER A 214 -72.03 -6.57 -77.14
C SER A 214 -71.84 -7.96 -77.75
N PRO A 215 -72.93 -8.74 -77.97
CA PRO A 215 -72.90 -9.97 -78.77
C PRO A 215 -73.15 -9.70 -80.27
N VAL A 216 -73.22 -10.81 -81.04
CA VAL A 216 -73.73 -10.98 -82.42
C VAL A 216 -72.68 -10.95 -83.56
N LEU A 217 -72.34 -12.16 -84.03
CA LEU A 217 -71.98 -12.48 -85.42
C LEU A 217 -73.27 -12.53 -86.29
N PRO A 218 -73.23 -12.21 -87.59
CA PRO A 218 -72.83 -13.20 -88.62
C PRO A 218 -71.86 -12.61 -89.68
N GLN A 219 -70.78 -13.33 -90.02
CA GLN A 219 -70.66 -14.17 -91.23
C GLN A 219 -70.69 -13.39 -92.55
N ASP A 220 -69.52 -13.21 -93.20
CA ASP A 220 -69.29 -13.83 -94.52
C ASP A 220 -67.80 -13.86 -94.94
N ASN A 221 -67.37 -15.04 -95.39
CA ASN A 221 -66.53 -15.33 -96.56
C ASN A 221 -65.16 -14.65 -96.84
N THR A 222 -64.18 -15.56 -97.00
CA THR A 222 -63.17 -15.63 -98.09
C THR A 222 -61.74 -15.11 -97.84
N ASP A 223 -60.85 -16.11 -97.79
CA ASP A 223 -59.46 -16.18 -98.23
C ASP A 223 -58.44 -15.16 -97.70
N SER A 224 -57.64 -15.61 -96.74
CA SER A 224 -56.21 -15.31 -96.67
C SER A 224 -55.45 -16.55 -96.19
N ASP A 225 -54.38 -16.89 -96.89
CA ASP A 225 -53.55 -18.09 -96.65
C ASP A 225 -52.97 -18.15 -95.22
N GLY A 226 -53.10 -19.32 -94.59
CA GLY A 226 -51.92 -20.18 -94.49
C GLY A 226 -50.75 -19.78 -93.57
N GLU A 227 -50.99 -19.12 -92.43
CA GLU A 227 -50.07 -19.25 -91.27
C GLU A 227 -50.85 -19.64 -90.01
N GLU A 228 -50.93 -20.94 -89.75
CA GLU A 228 -51.34 -21.49 -88.47
C GLU A 228 -50.32 -21.02 -87.41
N GLN A 229 -50.69 -20.05 -86.55
CA GLN A 229 -49.82 -19.64 -85.44
C GLN A 229 -49.58 -20.84 -84.54
N ALA A 230 -48.41 -21.46 -84.69
CA ALA A 230 -47.99 -22.63 -83.94
C ALA A 230 -48.12 -22.34 -82.44
N LEU A 231 -49.08 -23.01 -81.79
CA LEU A 231 -49.27 -22.90 -80.35
C LEU A 231 -48.02 -23.43 -79.64
N TYR A 232 -47.43 -22.59 -78.79
CA TYR A 232 -46.17 -22.87 -78.09
C TYR A 232 -46.21 -24.18 -77.28
N PHE A 233 -47.40 -24.58 -76.82
CA PHE A 233 -47.68 -25.91 -76.29
C PHE A 233 -48.59 -26.66 -77.26
N THR A 234 -48.11 -27.80 -77.76
CA THR A 234 -48.86 -28.64 -78.72
C THR A 234 -49.59 -29.78 -78.02
N GLU A 235 -49.17 -30.14 -76.80
CA GLU A 235 -49.79 -31.16 -75.96
C GLU A 235 -50.08 -30.60 -74.55
N PRO A 236 -51.28 -30.84 -73.96
CA PRO A 236 -51.63 -30.29 -72.65
C PRO A 236 -50.70 -30.69 -71.49
N GLN A 237 -49.96 -31.79 -71.65
CA GLN A 237 -49.00 -32.30 -70.67
C GLN A 237 -47.77 -31.38 -70.53
N GLN A 238 -47.34 -30.71 -71.60
CA GLN A 238 -46.17 -29.83 -71.61
C GLN A 238 -46.32 -28.65 -70.64
N LEU A 239 -47.55 -28.13 -70.48
CA LEU A 239 -47.85 -27.07 -69.51
C LEU A 239 -47.87 -27.60 -68.07
N LEU A 240 -48.35 -28.82 -67.85
CA LEU A 240 -48.35 -29.47 -66.53
C LEU A 240 -46.93 -29.81 -66.08
N ASP A 241 -46.06 -30.26 -67.00
CA ASP A 241 -44.64 -30.49 -66.72
C ASP A 241 -43.92 -29.19 -66.32
N GLU A 242 -44.23 -28.06 -66.97
CA GLU A 242 -43.64 -26.77 -66.59
C GLU A 242 -44.18 -26.24 -65.26
N PHE A 243 -45.46 -26.51 -64.92
CA PHE A 243 -45.97 -26.26 -63.58
C PHE A 243 -45.32 -27.16 -62.53
N MET A 244 -45.10 -28.45 -62.80
CA MET A 244 -44.38 -29.35 -61.88
C MET A 244 -42.93 -28.91 -61.65
N LYS A 245 -42.21 -28.48 -62.69
CA LYS A 245 -40.86 -27.91 -62.54
C LYS A 245 -40.87 -26.63 -61.70
N LEU A 246 -41.85 -25.75 -61.89
CA LEU A 246 -42.01 -24.54 -61.09
C LEU A 246 -42.40 -24.87 -59.63
N GLU A 247 -43.19 -25.92 -59.40
CA GLU A 247 -43.52 -26.42 -58.07
C GLU A 247 -42.29 -27.00 -57.37
N GLU A 248 -41.51 -27.84 -58.05
CA GLU A 248 -40.23 -28.38 -57.56
C GLU A 248 -39.22 -27.25 -57.25
N GLN A 249 -39.09 -26.26 -58.14
CA GLN A 249 -38.24 -25.09 -57.90
C GLN A 249 -38.71 -24.27 -56.70
N ASN A 250 -40.01 -23.98 -56.58
CA ASN A 250 -40.56 -23.25 -55.43
C ASN A 250 -40.37 -24.02 -54.11
N LEU A 251 -40.58 -25.34 -54.12
CA LEU A 251 -40.31 -26.20 -52.96
C LEU A 251 -38.82 -26.17 -52.57
N SER A 252 -37.91 -26.24 -53.55
CA SER A 252 -36.47 -26.13 -53.30
C SER A 252 -36.05 -24.76 -52.73
N LEU A 253 -36.69 -23.68 -53.18
CA LEU A 253 -36.47 -22.32 -52.68
C LEU A 253 -37.01 -22.15 -51.25
N ILE A 254 -38.19 -22.71 -50.95
CA ILE A 254 -38.76 -22.72 -49.60
C ILE A 254 -37.84 -23.49 -48.65
N GLN A 255 -37.42 -24.70 -49.03
CA GLN A 255 -36.51 -25.51 -48.23
C GLN A 255 -35.17 -24.79 -48.00
N ASN A 256 -34.55 -24.23 -49.05
CA ASN A 256 -33.30 -23.48 -48.90
C ASN A 256 -33.45 -22.23 -48.01
N THR A 257 -34.58 -21.54 -48.09
CA THR A 257 -34.88 -20.39 -47.22
C THR A 257 -35.02 -20.82 -45.77
N GLN A 258 -35.69 -21.96 -45.51
CA GLN A 258 -35.87 -22.49 -44.16
C GLN A 258 -34.55 -23.03 -43.56
N GLU A 259 -33.72 -23.72 -44.35
CA GLU A 259 -32.37 -24.14 -43.94
C GLU A 259 -31.47 -22.92 -43.65
N MET A 260 -31.57 -21.85 -44.46
CA MET A 260 -30.86 -20.60 -44.20
C MET A 260 -31.35 -19.90 -42.93
N GLU A 261 -32.65 -19.89 -42.67
CA GLU A 261 -33.25 -19.34 -41.44
C GLU A 261 -32.78 -20.10 -40.19
N GLU A 262 -32.77 -21.43 -40.22
CA GLU A 262 -32.25 -22.27 -39.13
C GLU A 262 -30.77 -21.98 -38.85
N THR A 263 -29.92 -21.90 -39.90
CA THR A 263 -28.51 -21.55 -39.71
C THR A 263 -28.31 -20.12 -39.18
N LEU A 264 -29.18 -19.17 -39.54
CA LEU A 264 -29.14 -17.80 -39.00
C LEU A 264 -29.53 -17.76 -37.52
N ASP A 265 -30.51 -18.56 -37.09
CA ASP A 265 -30.89 -18.64 -35.69
C ASP A 265 -29.84 -19.38 -34.83
N ASP A 266 -29.18 -20.41 -35.35
CA ASP A 266 -28.00 -21.03 -34.73
C ASP A 266 -26.83 -20.04 -34.59
N LEU A 267 -26.56 -19.23 -35.62
CA LEU A 267 -25.56 -18.16 -35.54
C LEU A 267 -25.97 -17.07 -34.54
N ASN A 268 -27.26 -16.74 -34.45
CA ASN A 268 -27.79 -15.74 -33.52
C ASN A 268 -27.73 -16.22 -32.06
N THR A 269 -28.06 -17.49 -31.79
CA THR A 269 -27.96 -18.08 -30.44
C THR A 269 -26.50 -18.24 -30.00
N THR A 270 -25.60 -18.67 -30.88
CA THR A 270 -24.16 -18.74 -30.57
C THR A 270 -23.54 -17.36 -30.36
N LEU A 271 -23.95 -16.34 -31.11
CA LEU A 271 -23.56 -14.93 -30.88
C LEU A 271 -24.07 -14.45 -29.51
N LYS A 272 -25.36 -14.64 -29.17
CA LYS A 272 -25.91 -14.28 -27.85
C LYS A 272 -25.18 -14.99 -26.70
N ASN A 273 -24.88 -16.28 -26.85
CA ASN A 273 -24.16 -17.05 -25.83
C ASN A 273 -22.71 -16.59 -25.65
N THR A 274 -22.02 -16.23 -26.74
CA THR A 274 -20.64 -15.68 -26.66
C THR A 274 -20.63 -14.26 -26.09
N GLN A 275 -21.60 -13.41 -26.44
CA GLN A 275 -21.83 -12.09 -25.83
C GLN A 275 -21.99 -12.23 -24.30
N ILE A 276 -22.93 -13.07 -23.85
CA ILE A 276 -23.18 -13.32 -22.41
C ILE A 276 -21.92 -13.85 -21.70
N ARG A 277 -21.10 -14.69 -22.36
CA ARG A 277 -19.84 -15.17 -21.79
C ARG A 277 -18.83 -14.03 -21.62
N MET A 278 -18.64 -13.21 -22.66
CA MET A 278 -17.74 -12.04 -22.61
C MET A 278 -18.20 -11.04 -21.54
N ASP A 279 -19.51 -10.76 -21.44
CA ASP A 279 -20.05 -9.86 -20.42
C ASP A 279 -19.81 -10.40 -18.99
N ARG A 280 -19.88 -11.72 -18.77
CA ARG A 280 -19.51 -12.34 -17.49
C ARG A 280 -18.02 -12.21 -17.18
N GLU A 281 -17.16 -12.45 -18.17
CA GLU A 281 -15.69 -12.30 -18.02
C GLU A 281 -15.32 -10.84 -17.71
N ILE A 282 -15.90 -9.87 -18.42
CA ILE A 282 -15.73 -8.43 -18.16
C ILE A 282 -16.16 -8.06 -16.73
N ASN A 283 -17.33 -8.56 -16.28
CA ASN A 283 -17.80 -8.30 -14.91
C ASN A 283 -16.90 -8.93 -13.84
N GLN A 284 -16.35 -10.13 -14.06
CA GLN A 284 -15.37 -10.73 -13.17
C GLN A 284 -14.05 -9.93 -13.12
N MET A 285 -13.54 -9.49 -14.28
CA MET A 285 -12.36 -8.62 -14.33
C MET A 285 -12.59 -7.30 -13.58
N ASN A 286 -13.75 -6.67 -13.74
CA ASN A 286 -14.11 -5.45 -13.01
C ASN A 286 -14.17 -5.67 -11.49
N GLN A 287 -14.69 -6.82 -11.04
CA GLN A 287 -14.68 -7.19 -9.61
C GLN A 287 -13.26 -7.41 -9.08
N TRP A 288 -12.39 -8.07 -9.85
CA TRP A 288 -10.97 -8.23 -9.49
C TRP A 288 -10.23 -6.90 -9.45
N ILE A 289 -10.43 -6.01 -10.43
CA ILE A 289 -9.88 -4.65 -10.43
C ILE A 289 -10.33 -3.90 -9.17
N THR A 290 -11.62 -3.92 -8.86
CA THR A 290 -12.17 -3.27 -7.65
C THR A 290 -11.54 -3.82 -6.37
N THR A 291 -11.39 -5.15 -6.28
CA THR A 291 -10.79 -5.82 -5.11
C THR A 291 -9.30 -5.50 -4.96
N MET A 292 -8.56 -5.47 -6.07
CA MET A 292 -7.13 -5.10 -6.07
C MET A 292 -6.94 -3.62 -5.72
N LEU A 293 -7.77 -2.71 -6.24
CA LEU A 293 -7.70 -1.28 -5.87
C LEU A 293 -7.95 -1.07 -4.38
N LEU A 294 -8.96 -1.72 -3.79
CA LEU A 294 -9.21 -1.69 -2.34
C LEU A 294 -8.08 -2.31 -1.51
N SER A 295 -7.34 -3.27 -2.08
CA SER A 295 -6.16 -3.85 -1.41
C SER A 295 -4.96 -2.90 -1.48
N ILE A 296 -4.77 -2.21 -2.60
CA ILE A 296 -3.71 -1.20 -2.78
C ILE A 296 -3.95 -0.03 -1.84
N GLU A 297 -5.16 0.51 -1.76
CA GLU A 297 -5.53 1.62 -0.87
C GLU A 297 -5.22 1.30 0.60
N LYS A 298 -5.54 0.08 1.07
CA LYS A 298 -5.22 -0.38 2.43
C LYS A 298 -3.72 -0.57 2.66
N GLU A 299 -2.98 -1.08 1.68
CA GLU A 299 -1.53 -1.25 1.78
C GLU A 299 -0.81 0.12 1.76
N GLU A 300 -1.31 1.08 0.99
CA GLU A 300 -0.85 2.47 0.97
C GLU A 300 -1.15 3.19 2.30
N GLU A 301 -2.33 2.99 2.89
CA GLU A 301 -2.68 3.49 4.23
C GLU A 301 -1.75 2.91 5.31
N LEU A 302 -1.57 1.58 5.32
CA LEU A 302 -0.66 0.90 6.24
C LEU A 302 0.80 1.36 6.05
N SER A 303 1.24 1.54 4.80
CA SER A 303 2.57 2.07 4.47
C SER A 303 2.75 3.50 4.97
N ALA A 304 1.74 4.35 4.84
CA ALA A 304 1.75 5.72 5.38
C ALA A 304 1.78 5.73 6.92
N GLU A 305 1.00 4.87 7.58
CA GLU A 305 1.03 4.71 9.04
C GLU A 305 2.41 4.22 9.51
N LEU A 306 2.96 3.18 8.89
CA LEU A 306 4.29 2.66 9.21
C LEU A 306 5.40 3.68 8.92
N GLN A 307 5.28 4.48 7.86
CA GLN A 307 6.23 5.56 7.57
C GLN A 307 6.14 6.69 8.60
N LEU A 308 4.93 7.08 9.03
CA LEU A 308 4.75 8.06 10.11
C LEU A 308 5.34 7.52 11.41
N LYS A 309 4.99 6.28 11.78
CA LYS A 309 5.51 5.58 12.95
C LYS A 309 7.03 5.52 12.92
N ALA A 310 7.64 5.13 11.80
CA ALA A 310 9.07 5.16 11.62
C ALA A 310 9.63 6.57 11.85
N ARG A 311 9.10 7.61 11.18
CA ARG A 311 9.56 9.00 11.38
C ARG A 311 9.48 9.44 12.84
N VAL A 312 8.40 9.11 13.55
CA VAL A 312 8.23 9.43 14.99
C VAL A 312 9.26 8.70 15.85
N PHE A 313 9.49 7.39 15.63
CA PHE A 313 10.52 6.64 16.38
C PHE A 313 11.96 7.04 16.01
N HIS A 314 12.19 7.65 14.84
CA HIS A 314 13.48 8.23 14.46
C HIS A 314 13.64 9.70 14.92
N PHE A 315 12.63 10.31 15.57
CA PHE A 315 12.65 11.74 15.95
C PHE A 315 13.27 12.05 17.32
N GLY A 316 14.12 11.16 17.83
CA GLY A 316 14.98 11.39 18.99
C GLY A 316 16.20 10.48 18.94
N GLU A 317 17.10 10.59 19.92
CA GLU A 317 18.18 9.60 20.10
C GLU A 317 17.60 8.25 20.58
N TYR A 318 16.91 7.51 19.70
CA TYR A 318 16.44 6.15 19.99
C TYR A 318 17.64 5.22 20.20
N LYS A 319 17.95 4.92 21.47
CA LYS A 319 19.07 4.07 21.87
C LYS A 319 18.72 2.58 21.70
N GLY A 320 18.16 2.22 20.55
CA GLY A 320 17.84 0.84 20.16
C GLY A 320 19.03 -0.08 20.42
N ASP A 321 20.21 0.26 19.89
CA ASP A 321 21.49 -0.38 20.16
C ASP A 321 21.86 -0.60 21.65
N GLN A 322 21.29 0.15 22.60
CA GLN A 322 21.49 -0.04 24.04
C GLN A 322 20.37 -0.89 24.66
N GLN A 323 19.13 -0.72 24.19
CA GLN A 323 17.98 -1.53 24.59
C GLN A 323 18.09 -2.97 24.06
N ASP A 324 18.56 -3.16 22.84
CA ASP A 324 18.81 -4.46 22.22
C ASP A 324 19.94 -5.21 22.94
N LYS A 325 21.05 -4.53 23.26
CA LYS A 325 22.14 -5.11 24.10
C LYS A 325 21.66 -5.49 25.50
N LEU A 326 20.76 -4.69 26.08
CA LEU A 326 20.13 -5.01 27.36
C LEU A 326 19.19 -6.22 27.22
N LEU A 327 18.39 -6.29 26.15
CA LEU A 327 17.48 -7.39 25.85
C LEU A 327 18.24 -8.70 25.60
N GLU A 328 19.33 -8.65 24.84
CA GLU A 328 20.27 -9.76 24.66
C GLU A 328 20.85 -10.21 26.02
N SER A 329 21.32 -9.28 26.85
CA SER A 329 21.87 -9.60 28.18
C SER A 329 20.83 -10.24 29.11
N LEU A 330 19.59 -9.74 29.08
CA LEU A 330 18.46 -10.32 29.82
C LEU A 330 18.10 -11.71 29.28
N ASN A 331 18.06 -11.90 27.96
CA ASN A 331 17.78 -13.19 27.33
C ASN A 331 18.84 -14.23 27.71
N HIS A 332 20.13 -13.89 27.66
CA HIS A 332 21.22 -14.75 28.16
C HIS A 332 21.02 -15.13 29.63
N LYS A 333 20.61 -14.18 30.48
CA LYS A 333 20.40 -14.45 31.90
C LYS A 333 19.17 -15.34 32.17
N VAL A 334 18.09 -15.18 31.38
CA VAL A 334 16.92 -16.07 31.41
C VAL A 334 17.30 -17.48 30.93
N LEU A 335 18.07 -17.59 29.84
CA LEU A 335 18.62 -18.85 29.33
C LEU A 335 19.46 -19.57 30.40
N ASP A 336 20.32 -18.84 31.12
CA ASP A 336 21.15 -19.42 32.19
C ASP A 336 20.31 -19.88 33.39
N VAL A 337 19.26 -19.15 33.79
CA VAL A 337 18.32 -19.59 34.84
C VAL A 337 17.56 -20.84 34.40
N TYR A 338 16.97 -20.82 33.20
CA TYR A 338 16.25 -21.96 32.63
C TYR A 338 17.13 -23.23 32.55
N ARG A 339 18.38 -23.09 32.10
CA ARG A 339 19.37 -24.17 32.07
C ARG A 339 19.65 -24.80 33.43
N ASN A 340 19.72 -23.98 34.47
CA ASN A 340 20.04 -24.43 35.82
C ASN A 340 18.82 -25.03 36.54
N CYS A 341 17.61 -24.58 36.22
CA CYS A 341 16.37 -25.01 36.88
C CYS A 341 15.65 -26.15 36.16
N VAL A 342 15.53 -26.09 34.82
CA VAL A 342 14.70 -27.00 34.01
C VAL A 342 15.56 -28.00 33.21
N GLY A 343 16.71 -27.57 32.70
CA GLY A 343 17.64 -28.38 31.91
C GLY A 343 17.71 -28.01 30.43
N LYS A 344 18.58 -28.70 29.69
CA LYS A 344 19.02 -28.30 28.34
C LYS A 344 18.15 -28.81 27.19
N GLN A 345 17.18 -29.67 27.46
CA GLN A 345 16.52 -30.51 26.46
C GLN A 345 15.56 -29.75 25.52
N GLN A 346 15.16 -28.52 25.85
CA GLN A 346 14.15 -27.75 25.11
C GLN A 346 14.59 -26.33 24.71
N GLU A 347 15.87 -25.98 24.87
CA GLU A 347 16.40 -24.62 24.66
C GLU A 347 16.16 -24.03 23.26
N ALA A 348 16.14 -24.86 22.22
CA ALA A 348 16.19 -24.38 20.82
C ALA A 348 14.88 -23.77 20.28
N ASN A 349 13.74 -24.02 20.94
CA ASN A 349 12.40 -23.71 20.41
C ASN A 349 11.59 -22.72 21.29
N LEU A 350 12.15 -22.25 22.40
CA LEU A 350 11.44 -21.41 23.38
C LEU A 350 11.88 -19.95 23.29
N GLY A 351 10.94 -19.03 23.15
CA GLY A 351 11.18 -17.60 23.30
C GLY A 351 11.37 -17.23 24.78
N THR A 352 12.08 -16.14 25.06
CA THR A 352 12.44 -15.69 26.43
C THR A 352 11.24 -15.64 27.39
N VAL A 353 10.07 -15.19 26.92
CA VAL A 353 8.82 -15.16 27.70
C VAL A 353 8.36 -16.57 28.06
N GLN A 354 8.39 -17.52 27.12
CA GLN A 354 8.00 -18.91 27.36
C GLN A 354 8.96 -19.59 28.34
N MET A 355 10.26 -19.28 28.26
CA MET A 355 11.25 -19.77 29.23
C MET A 355 10.97 -19.23 30.64
N LEU A 356 10.61 -17.95 30.77
CA LEU A 356 10.18 -17.37 32.04
C LEU A 356 8.93 -18.04 32.58
N THR A 357 7.90 -18.27 31.75
CA THR A 357 6.68 -18.97 32.18
C THR A 357 6.97 -20.37 32.72
N VAL A 358 7.85 -21.15 32.09
CA VAL A 358 8.23 -22.48 32.60
C VAL A 358 9.01 -22.40 33.92
N VAL A 359 9.90 -21.39 34.07
CA VAL A 359 10.63 -21.16 35.34
C VAL A 359 9.68 -20.72 36.46
N GLU A 360 8.65 -19.93 36.15
CA GLU A 360 7.59 -19.50 37.08
C GLU A 360 6.77 -20.69 37.56
N HIS A 361 6.26 -21.55 36.66
CA HIS A 361 5.53 -22.75 37.04
C HIS A 361 6.38 -23.71 37.90
N LEU A 362 7.66 -23.90 37.57
CA LEU A 362 8.57 -24.70 38.38
C LEU A 362 8.84 -24.07 39.76
N LEU A 363 8.89 -22.74 39.85
CA LEU A 363 9.03 -22.04 41.13
C LEU A 363 7.79 -22.28 42.01
N ASP A 364 6.59 -22.16 41.44
CA ASP A 364 5.33 -22.39 42.14
C ASP A 364 5.22 -23.84 42.62
N GLU A 365 5.51 -24.84 41.76
CA GLU A 365 5.59 -26.25 42.16
C GLU A 365 6.57 -26.48 43.31
N LEU A 366 7.74 -25.83 43.30
CA LEU A 366 8.74 -25.95 44.37
C LEU A 366 8.28 -25.29 45.67
N LEU A 367 7.47 -24.22 45.61
CA LEU A 367 6.89 -23.54 46.76
C LEU A 367 5.76 -24.37 47.40
N GLU A 368 4.85 -24.95 46.59
CA GLU A 368 3.83 -25.90 47.09
C GLU A 368 4.48 -27.13 47.76
N ASN A 369 5.52 -27.69 47.11
CA ASN A 369 6.28 -28.80 47.69
C ASN A 369 6.99 -28.41 49.00
N LEU A 370 7.40 -27.15 49.16
CA LEU A 370 8.02 -26.64 50.39
C LEU A 370 7.00 -26.51 51.53
N GLU A 371 5.79 -26.03 51.24
CA GLU A 371 4.69 -25.92 52.21
C GLU A 371 4.26 -27.31 52.75
N HIS A 372 4.32 -28.33 51.91
CA HIS A 372 4.00 -29.72 52.29
C HIS A 372 5.16 -30.51 52.93
N VAL A 373 6.33 -29.91 53.21
CA VAL A 373 7.45 -30.62 53.86
C VAL A 373 7.08 -30.98 55.31
N PRO A 374 7.13 -32.27 55.72
CA PRO A 374 6.82 -32.66 57.09
C PRO A 374 7.77 -32.00 58.12
N PRO A 375 7.26 -31.46 59.24
CA PRO A 375 8.07 -30.70 60.20
C PRO A 375 9.23 -31.51 60.81
N ALA A 376 9.10 -32.84 60.88
CA ALA A 376 10.17 -33.73 61.30
C ALA A 376 11.41 -33.70 60.37
N ARG A 377 11.24 -33.40 59.07
CA ARG A 377 12.38 -33.21 58.14
C ARG A 377 13.04 -31.84 58.35
N ILE A 378 12.25 -30.81 58.63
CA ILE A 378 12.74 -29.46 58.94
C ILE A 378 13.61 -29.51 60.20
N GLU A 379 13.11 -30.09 61.30
CA GLU A 379 13.86 -30.21 62.56
C GLU A 379 15.17 -31.02 62.39
N GLN A 380 15.18 -32.05 61.53
CA GLN A 380 16.40 -32.79 61.20
C GLN A 380 17.41 -31.95 60.41
N ALA A 381 16.94 -31.12 59.46
CA ALA A 381 17.77 -30.20 58.69
C ALA A 381 18.36 -29.08 59.58
N GLU A 382 17.57 -28.50 60.48
CA GLU A 382 18.04 -27.53 61.48
C GLU A 382 19.10 -28.15 62.40
N LYS A 383 18.84 -29.35 62.96
CA LYS A 383 19.83 -30.08 63.76
C LYS A 383 21.08 -30.44 62.97
N ALA A 384 21.00 -30.61 61.65
CA ALA A 384 22.18 -30.79 60.80
C ALA A 384 22.95 -29.47 60.59
N LYS A 385 22.27 -28.37 60.28
CA LYS A 385 22.90 -27.05 60.07
C LYS A 385 23.51 -26.46 61.34
N GLU A 386 22.85 -26.60 62.49
CA GLU A 386 23.41 -26.19 63.78
C GLU A 386 24.58 -27.09 64.20
N ARG A 387 24.60 -28.38 63.82
CA ARG A 387 25.81 -29.22 63.95
C ARG A 387 26.95 -28.73 63.07
N GLU A 388 26.69 -28.43 61.79
CA GLU A 388 27.70 -27.86 60.87
C GLU A 388 28.28 -26.55 61.42
N ARG A 389 27.41 -25.64 61.88
CA ARG A 389 27.79 -24.36 62.50
C ARG A 389 28.67 -24.56 63.74
N ARG A 390 28.27 -25.47 64.65
CA ARG A 390 29.08 -25.82 65.84
C ARG A 390 30.43 -26.44 65.48
N ILE A 391 30.51 -27.19 64.38
CA ILE A 391 31.78 -27.76 63.89
C ILE A 391 32.67 -26.63 63.36
N ARG A 392 32.17 -25.76 62.44
CA ARG A 392 32.94 -24.61 61.92
C ARG A 392 33.51 -23.72 63.04
N ILE A 393 32.70 -23.37 64.05
CA ILE A 393 33.15 -22.55 65.19
C ILE A 393 34.23 -23.25 66.02
N ARG A 394 34.17 -24.58 66.17
CA ARG A 394 35.22 -25.35 66.88
C ARG A 394 36.50 -25.44 66.05
N GLU A 395 36.40 -25.71 64.76
CA GLU A 395 37.54 -25.76 63.84
C GLU A 395 38.25 -24.41 63.76
N GLU A 396 37.50 -23.32 63.76
CA GLU A 396 38.03 -21.95 63.80
C GLU A 396 38.79 -21.68 65.11
N LYS A 397 38.21 -21.97 66.27
CA LYS A 397 38.90 -21.83 67.57
C LYS A 397 40.14 -22.72 67.68
N VAL A 398 40.10 -23.94 67.13
CA VAL A 398 41.28 -24.83 67.08
C VAL A 398 42.36 -24.28 66.15
N ARG A 399 41.96 -23.66 65.02
CA ARG A 399 42.87 -22.99 64.09
C ARG A 399 43.56 -21.78 64.74
N GLU A 400 42.81 -20.93 65.43
CA GLU A 400 43.35 -19.80 66.21
C GLU A 400 44.31 -20.27 67.30
N GLN A 401 43.94 -21.29 68.09
CA GLN A 401 44.82 -21.85 69.12
C GLN A 401 46.10 -22.45 68.54
N LYS A 402 46.00 -23.14 67.39
CA LYS A 402 47.17 -23.68 66.68
C LYS A 402 48.08 -22.56 66.17
N GLN A 403 47.53 -21.51 65.57
CA GLN A 403 48.29 -20.33 65.15
C GLN A 403 48.99 -19.66 66.34
N LEU A 404 48.31 -19.47 67.47
CA LEU A 404 48.90 -18.89 68.68
C LEU A 404 50.01 -19.78 69.29
N GLN A 405 49.85 -21.10 69.25
CA GLN A 405 50.90 -22.05 69.65
C GLN A 405 52.10 -22.01 68.70
N GLU A 406 51.85 -21.95 67.40
CA GLU A 406 52.89 -21.86 66.38
C GLU A 406 53.66 -20.54 66.47
N GLU A 407 52.97 -19.41 66.65
CA GLU A 407 53.58 -18.09 66.88
C GLU A 407 54.43 -18.09 68.17
N ARG A 408 53.96 -18.72 69.26
CA ARG A 408 54.75 -18.91 70.49
C ARG A 408 56.01 -19.75 70.23
N LEU A 409 55.90 -20.83 69.46
CA LEU A 409 57.01 -21.70 69.11
C LEU A 409 58.02 -20.99 68.20
N GLN A 410 57.56 -20.25 67.19
CA GLN A 410 58.39 -19.40 66.34
C GLN A 410 59.08 -18.30 67.15
N ARG A 411 58.37 -17.60 68.04
CA ARG A 411 58.95 -16.60 68.97
C ARG A 411 59.93 -17.23 69.97
N ALA A 412 59.80 -18.51 70.31
CA ALA A 412 60.77 -19.24 71.12
C ALA A 412 62.02 -19.62 70.29
N ARG A 413 61.85 -20.17 69.08
CA ARG A 413 62.93 -20.48 68.13
C ARG A 413 63.74 -19.23 67.77
N ALA A 414 63.08 -18.12 67.44
CA ALA A 414 63.73 -16.84 67.16
C ALA A 414 64.52 -16.31 68.37
N ARG A 415 64.03 -16.51 69.61
CA ARG A 415 64.79 -16.16 70.84
C ARG A 415 66.00 -17.07 71.09
N ALA A 416 65.93 -18.34 70.66
CA ALA A 416 67.05 -19.28 70.77
C ALA A 416 68.12 -19.08 69.67
N GLN A 417 67.69 -18.66 68.47
CA GLN A 417 68.58 -18.32 67.35
C GLN A 417 69.16 -16.89 67.46
N ALA A 418 68.50 -15.99 68.19
CA ALA A 418 68.99 -14.64 68.43
C ALA A 418 70.34 -14.69 69.19
N GLU A 419 71.33 -13.98 68.64
CA GLU A 419 72.67 -13.92 69.19
C GLU A 419 72.67 -13.44 70.66
N ILE A 420 73.27 -14.23 71.55
CA ILE A 420 73.35 -13.92 72.99
C ILE A 420 74.32 -12.76 73.19
N LYS A 421 73.79 -11.53 73.16
CA LYS A 421 74.54 -10.30 73.45
C LYS A 421 75.06 -10.31 74.89
N LYS A 422 76.31 -10.77 75.07
CA LYS A 422 77.04 -10.78 76.35
C LYS A 422 77.19 -9.35 76.87
N LYS A 423 76.32 -8.95 77.80
CA LYS A 423 76.42 -7.64 78.48
C LYS A 423 77.68 -7.62 79.35
N ARG A 424 78.61 -6.69 79.05
CA ARG A 424 79.75 -6.39 79.92
C ARG A 424 79.35 -5.33 80.95
N GLY A 425 79.71 -5.54 82.21
CA GLY A 425 79.44 -4.61 83.34
C GLY A 425 78.23 -4.99 84.21
N ARG A 426 78.21 -4.46 85.45
CA ARG A 426 77.06 -4.63 86.37
C ARG A 426 75.83 -3.88 85.83
N ARG A 427 74.67 -4.54 85.86
CA ARG A 427 73.37 -3.92 85.54
C ARG A 427 73.03 -2.87 86.59
N LEU A 428 72.86 -1.60 86.18
CA LEU A 428 72.34 -0.56 87.05
C LEU A 428 70.88 -0.91 87.40
N VAL A 429 70.57 -1.02 88.70
CA VAL A 429 69.22 -1.29 89.21
C VAL A 429 68.61 0.04 89.62
N CYS A 430 67.64 0.53 88.85
CA CYS A 430 66.81 1.64 89.29
C CYS A 430 66.01 1.19 90.52
N ARG A 431 66.11 1.94 91.62
CA ARG A 431 65.27 1.72 92.81
C ARG A 431 63.82 2.01 92.44
N SER A 432 62.89 1.28 93.06
CA SER A 432 61.44 1.45 92.86
C SER A 432 61.01 2.89 93.11
N GLN A 433 60.25 3.48 92.19
CA GLN A 433 59.52 4.71 92.47
C GLN A 433 58.46 4.41 93.56
N PRO A 434 58.22 5.35 94.51
CA PRO A 434 57.21 5.16 95.55
C PRO A 434 55.79 5.08 94.94
N PRO A 435 54.84 4.39 95.61
CA PRO A 435 53.49 4.25 95.11
C PRO A 435 52.78 5.60 95.01
N ILE A 436 52.20 5.88 93.85
CA ILE A 436 51.41 7.09 93.60
C ILE A 436 50.11 6.98 94.42
N ILE A 437 49.93 7.88 95.39
CA ILE A 437 48.66 8.05 96.11
C ILE A 437 47.63 8.51 95.08
N ARG A 438 46.61 7.68 94.82
CA ARG A 438 45.47 8.07 94.01
C ARG A 438 44.52 8.89 94.88
N VAL A 439 44.36 10.17 94.57
CA VAL A 439 43.20 10.93 95.03
C VAL A 439 41.96 10.24 94.45
N LYS A 440 40.95 10.05 95.29
CA LYS A 440 39.67 9.46 94.90
C LYS A 440 38.81 10.58 94.33
N ASP A 441 38.95 10.83 93.02
CA ASP A 441 37.94 11.61 92.30
C ASP A 441 36.63 10.81 92.34
N GLU A 442 35.59 11.43 92.90
CA GLU A 442 34.25 10.87 92.87
C GLU A 442 33.75 10.92 91.43
N SER A 443 33.59 9.75 90.82
CA SER A 443 32.99 9.65 89.50
C SER A 443 31.50 9.97 89.62
N ASP A 444 31.08 11.09 89.06
CA ASP A 444 29.67 11.35 88.75
C ASP A 444 29.11 10.17 87.97
N HIS A 445 28.34 9.32 88.66
CA HIS A 445 27.47 8.37 88.02
C HIS A 445 26.30 9.15 87.42
N THR A 446 26.52 9.69 86.20
CA THR A 446 25.39 9.94 85.30
C THR A 446 24.71 8.60 85.07
N LEU A 447 23.59 8.39 85.78
CA LEU A 447 22.65 7.31 85.51
C LEU A 447 22.28 7.43 84.03
N MET A 448 22.74 6.48 83.22
CA MET A 448 22.31 6.36 81.84
C MET A 448 20.84 5.94 81.88
N ASP A 449 20.00 6.76 81.25
CA ASP A 449 18.57 6.55 81.20
C ASP A 449 18.27 5.19 80.54
N LYS A 450 17.46 4.34 81.19
CA LYS A 450 17.18 2.97 80.72
C LYS A 450 16.60 2.95 79.32
N ASP A 451 15.72 3.92 79.04
CA ASP A 451 15.08 4.16 77.75
C ASP A 451 16.09 4.30 76.60
N ARG A 452 17.33 4.73 76.90
CA ARG A 452 18.41 4.88 75.91
C ARG A 452 19.17 3.59 75.63
N GLU A 453 19.21 2.64 76.56
CA GLU A 453 19.70 1.27 76.29
C GLU A 453 18.66 0.46 75.52
N GLU A 454 17.37 0.56 75.87
CA GLU A 454 16.28 -0.15 75.18
C GLU A 454 16.16 0.30 73.71
N MET A 455 16.30 1.60 73.43
CA MET A 455 16.26 2.15 72.07
C MET A 455 17.45 1.68 71.19
N LEU A 456 18.60 1.35 71.78
CA LEU A 456 19.74 0.79 71.04
C LEU A 456 19.56 -0.71 70.74
N PHE A 457 18.80 -1.43 71.56
CA PHE A 457 18.53 -2.86 71.37
C PHE A 457 17.52 -3.15 70.25
N PHE A 458 16.60 -2.22 69.96
CA PHE A 458 15.53 -2.43 68.97
C PHE A 458 15.80 -1.87 67.56
N PHE A 459 16.83 -1.03 67.38
CA PHE A 459 17.13 -0.37 66.09
C PHE A 459 18.54 -0.66 65.54
N THR A 460 19.10 -1.84 65.87
CA THR A 460 20.31 -2.40 65.25
C THR A 460 20.00 -3.76 64.64
#